data_AF-A0A1Y1K3Z3-F1
#
_entry.id   AF-A0A1Y1K3Z3-F1
#
_cell.length_a   1.000
_cell.length_b   1.000
_cell.length_c   1.000
_cell.angle_alpha   90.00
_cell.angle_beta   90.00
_cell.angle_gamma   90.00
#
_symmetry.space_group_name_H-M   'P 1'
#
loop_
_entity.id
_entity.type
_entity.pdbx_description
1 polymer ?
#
loop_
_entity_poly.entity_id
_entity_poly.type
_entity_poly.pdbx_seq_one_letter_code
_entity_poly.pdbx_strand_id
1 'polypeptide(L)'
;MGSRLYKYGVTMEVFESVSQNDTLYLKAKGRQRCKILPTKEIQHLGGRLQKVTVKILAEPAFTSPIACTQLLSLCSRRPHLFANYKDLLRSYKYRRYHLAQFPCASWVYDRNEVSFYVEHMLKQLVRFYLKGTSTN
;
A
#
# COMPACT_ATOMS: atom_id res chain seq x y z
N MET A 1 14.75 14.80 29.97
CA MET A 1 15.11 14.06 28.74
C MET A 1 13.90 14.04 27.81
N GLY A 2 13.90 14.87 26.76
CA GLY A 2 12.73 15.05 25.89
C GLY A 2 12.48 13.84 24.99
N SER A 3 11.26 13.33 24.99
CA SER A 3 10.84 12.25 24.08
C SER A 3 10.95 12.74 22.64
N ARG A 4 11.81 12.12 21.84
CA ARG A 4 11.99 12.45 20.43
C ARG A 4 10.70 12.14 19.66
N LEU A 5 9.91 13.16 19.32
CA LEU A 5 8.76 12.97 18.44
C LEU A 5 9.22 12.70 17.01
N TYR A 6 8.71 11.61 16.45
CA TYR A 6 8.96 11.23 15.05
C TYR A 6 8.18 12.13 14.09
N LYS A 7 8.75 12.47 12.94
CA LYS A 7 8.10 13.36 11.96
C LYS A 7 6.83 12.77 11.32
N TYR A 8 6.70 11.45 11.31
CA TYR A 8 5.63 10.70 10.66
C TYR A 8 5.08 9.64 11.62
N GLY A 9 3.83 9.24 11.38
CA GLY A 9 3.17 8.20 12.16
C GLY A 9 1.98 7.58 11.43
N VAL A 10 1.27 6.72 12.15
CA VAL A 10 0.03 6.09 11.71
C VAL A 10 -1.02 6.30 12.78
N THR A 11 -2.22 6.71 12.39
CA THR A 11 -3.37 6.77 13.31
C THR A 11 -3.80 5.36 13.67
N MET A 12 -3.95 5.09 14.95
CA MET A 12 -4.38 3.80 15.48
C MET A 12 -5.83 3.94 15.96
N GLU A 13 -6.72 3.10 15.46
CA GLU A 13 -8.10 3.02 15.93
C GLU A 13 -8.26 1.80 16.84
N VAL A 14 -8.69 2.04 18.08
CA VAL A 14 -8.99 0.96 19.04
C VAL A 14 -10.29 0.29 18.62
N PHE A 15 -10.26 -1.03 18.48
CA PHE A 15 -11.43 -1.83 18.11
C PHE A 15 -11.82 -2.84 19.20
N GLU A 16 -10.95 -3.10 20.17
CA GLU A 16 -11.26 -3.94 21.33
C GLU A 16 -10.53 -3.37 22.56
N SER A 17 -11.22 -3.32 23.69
CA SER A 17 -10.65 -2.89 24.96
C SER A 17 -11.18 -3.75 26.11
N VAL A 18 -10.29 -4.21 26.98
CA VAL A 18 -10.63 -4.98 28.17
C VAL A 18 -9.96 -4.34 29.39
N SER A 19 -10.73 -4.10 30.45
CA SER A 19 -10.21 -3.63 31.74
C SER A 19 -10.23 -4.78 32.74
N GLN A 20 -9.08 -5.13 33.30
CA GLN A 20 -8.96 -6.19 34.30
C GLN A 20 -7.83 -5.84 35.30
N ASN A 21 -8.09 -5.98 36.60
CA ASN A 21 -7.12 -5.72 37.68
C ASN A 21 -6.41 -4.36 37.54
N ASP A 22 -7.19 -3.28 37.43
CA ASP A 22 -6.71 -1.90 37.22
C ASP A 22 -5.79 -1.71 35.99
N THR A 23 -5.80 -2.67 35.07
CA THR A 23 -5.00 -2.63 33.83
C THR A 23 -5.92 -2.57 32.61
N LEU A 24 -5.61 -1.65 31.70
CA LEU A 24 -6.33 -1.47 30.43
C LEU A 24 -5.57 -2.14 29.27
N TYR A 25 -6.19 -3.17 28.68
CA TYR A 25 -5.71 -3.85 27.49
C TYR A 25 -6.42 -3.31 26.25
N LEU A 26 -5.66 -2.96 25.22
CA LEU A 26 -6.18 -2.37 23.98
C LEU A 26 -5.70 -3.16 22.77
N LYS A 27 -6.62 -3.50 21.86
CA LYS A 27 -6.28 -3.88 20.49
C LYS A 27 -6.64 -2.74 19.56
N ALA A 28 -5.66 -2.29 18.80
CA ALA A 28 -5.81 -1.18 17.87
C ALA A 28 -5.26 -1.55 16.50
N LYS A 29 -5.88 -1.01 15.45
CA LYS A 29 -5.49 -1.22 14.06
C LYS A 29 -5.02 0.10 13.44
N GLY A 30 -3.90 0.05 12.73
CA GLY A 30 -3.42 1.19 11.95
C GLY A 30 -4.39 1.54 10.82
N ARG A 31 -4.73 2.82 10.67
CA ARG A 31 -5.66 3.33 9.67
C ARG A 31 -5.00 4.23 8.63
N GLN A 32 -4.55 5.41 9.03
CA GLN A 32 -4.08 6.43 8.08
C GLN A 32 -2.65 6.85 8.40
N ARG A 33 -1.82 6.99 7.36
CA ARG A 33 -0.49 7.60 7.49
C ARG A 33 -0.64 9.10 7.74
N CYS A 34 0.18 9.65 8.62
CA CYS A 34 0.14 11.06 8.96
C CYS A 34 1.54 11.66 9.12
N LYS A 35 1.63 12.98 8.93
CA LYS A 35 2.83 13.78 9.17
C LYS A 35 2.54 14.77 10.28
N ILE A 36 3.42 14.85 11.27
CA ILE A 36 3.33 15.84 12.35
C ILE A 36 3.65 17.21 11.76
N LEU A 37 2.80 18.21 12.03
CA LEU A 37 3.02 19.59 11.60
C LEU A 37 3.95 20.30 12.60
N PRO A 38 5.19 20.67 12.20
CA PRO A 38 6.18 21.23 13.11
C PRO A 38 5.85 22.65 13.58
N THR A 39 4.99 23.36 12.84
CA THR A 39 4.60 24.75 13.12
C THR A 39 3.50 24.88 14.16
N LYS A 40 2.92 23.77 14.64
CA LYS A 40 1.89 23.79 15.67
C LYS A 40 2.47 23.26 16.98
N GLU A 41 2.27 24.01 18.06
CA GLU A 41 2.73 23.63 19.39
C GLU A 41 2.15 22.28 19.81
N ILE A 42 3.00 21.46 20.43
CA ILE A 42 2.60 20.20 21.04
C ILE A 42 1.99 20.55 22.39
N GLN A 43 0.69 20.33 22.53
CA GLN A 43 -0.02 20.62 23.77
C GLN A 43 0.15 19.45 24.74
N HIS A 44 0.75 19.71 25.90
CA HIS A 44 0.84 18.73 26.97
C HIS A 44 -0.48 18.68 27.73
N LEU A 45 -1.13 17.50 27.75
CA LEU A 45 -2.43 17.31 28.40
C LEU A 45 -2.32 16.77 29.85
N GLY A 46 -1.13 16.34 30.27
CA GLY A 46 -0.86 15.79 31.60
C GLY A 46 0.05 14.55 31.54
N GLY A 47 0.97 14.42 32.50
CA GLY A 47 1.95 13.32 32.51
C GLY A 47 2.75 13.23 31.21
N ARG A 48 2.73 12.05 30.55
CA ARG A 48 3.39 11.82 29.25
C ARG A 48 2.44 11.99 28.05
N LEU A 49 1.20 12.43 28.26
CA LEU A 49 0.22 12.61 27.20
C LEU A 49 0.48 13.92 26.45
N GLN A 50 0.54 13.80 25.12
CA GLN A 50 0.80 14.90 24.21
C GLN A 50 -0.26 14.91 23.11
N LYS A 51 -0.84 16.09 22.86
CA LYS A 51 -1.71 16.34 21.73
C LYS A 51 -0.90 16.95 20.60
N VAL A 52 -0.96 16.29 19.45
CA VAL A 52 -0.18 16.67 18.27
C VAL A 52 -1.12 16.96 17.12
N THR A 53 -0.86 18.05 16.39
CA THR A 53 -1.59 18.30 15.14
C THR A 53 -0.90 17.59 13.98
N VAL A 54 -1.67 16.78 13.26
CA VAL A 54 -1.16 15.98 12.14
C VAL A 54 -1.86 16.34 10.84
N LYS A 55 -1.16 16.18 9.72
CA LYS A 55 -1.72 16.17 8.38
C LYS A 55 -1.84 14.72 7.90
N ILE A 56 -3.05 14.29 7.52
CA ILE A 56 -3.27 12.98 6.92
C ILE A 56 -2.64 12.93 5.53
N LEU A 57 -1.89 11.86 5.25
CA LEU A 57 -1.29 11.59 3.95
C LEU A 57 -2.21 10.65 3.18
N ALA A 58 -2.66 11.08 2.00
CA ALA A 58 -3.48 10.25 1.13
C ALA A 58 -2.68 9.03 0.65
N GLU A 59 -3.37 7.91 0.45
CA GLU A 59 -2.80 6.78 -0.29
C GLU A 59 -2.84 7.11 -1.78
N PRO A 60 -1.70 7.06 -2.49
CA PRO A 60 -1.70 7.28 -3.94
C PRO A 60 -2.49 6.16 -4.62
N ALA A 61 -3.36 6.52 -5.57
CA ALA A 61 -4.05 5.54 -6.38
C ALA A 61 -3.03 4.86 -7.32
N PHE A 62 -2.81 3.56 -7.14
CA PHE A 62 -1.99 2.79 -8.06
C PHE A 62 -2.79 2.52 -9.33
N THR A 63 -2.36 3.14 -10.43
CA THR A 63 -2.90 2.88 -11.77
C THR A 63 -1.87 2.12 -12.58
N SER A 64 -2.33 1.33 -13.55
CA SER A 64 -1.44 0.65 -14.48
C SER A 64 -0.64 1.68 -15.28
N PRO A 65 0.66 1.47 -15.53
CA PRO A 65 1.52 2.46 -16.17
C PRO A 65 1.15 2.76 -17.64
N ILE A 66 0.28 1.94 -18.24
CA ILE A 66 -0.30 2.18 -19.57
C ILE A 66 -1.73 2.73 -19.49
N ALA A 67 -2.15 3.28 -18.34
CA ALA A 67 -3.49 3.85 -18.13
C ALA A 67 -3.88 4.87 -19.21
N CYS A 68 -2.94 5.71 -19.63
CA CYS A 68 -3.14 6.80 -20.58
C CYS A 68 -2.68 6.42 -21.99
N THR A 69 -3.51 5.73 -22.76
CA THR A 69 -3.21 5.51 -24.19
C THR A 69 -3.83 6.58 -25.07
N GLN A 70 -3.08 7.04 -26.08
CA GLN A 70 -3.49 8.10 -27.00
C GLN A 70 -4.63 7.65 -27.94
N LEU A 71 -4.71 6.35 -28.26
CA LEU A 71 -5.72 5.80 -29.18
C LEU A 71 -6.96 5.28 -28.44
N LEU A 72 -8.09 5.96 -28.62
CA LEU A 72 -9.40 5.59 -28.04
C LEU A 72 -9.88 4.20 -28.49
N SER A 73 -9.54 3.79 -29.72
CA SER A 73 -9.89 2.46 -30.27
C SER A 73 -9.18 1.31 -29.54
N LEU A 74 -8.05 1.60 -28.91
CA LEU A 74 -7.36 0.64 -28.06
C LEU A 74 -7.92 0.65 -26.64
N CYS A 75 -8.40 1.80 -26.14
CA CYS A 75 -9.04 1.89 -24.83
C CYS A 75 -10.22 0.91 -24.69
N SER A 76 -11.05 0.74 -25.73
CA SER A 76 -12.17 -0.21 -25.72
C SER A 76 -11.76 -1.69 -25.75
N ARG A 77 -10.52 -1.98 -26.18
CA ARG A 77 -9.95 -3.34 -26.23
C ARG A 77 -9.14 -3.69 -24.98
N ARG A 78 -9.06 -2.77 -24.02
CA ARG A 78 -8.42 -3.02 -22.75
C ARG A 78 -9.45 -3.62 -21.79
N PRO A 79 -9.30 -4.88 -21.35
CA PRO A 79 -10.08 -5.35 -20.22
C PRO A 79 -9.71 -4.48 -19.01
N HIS A 80 -10.73 -3.84 -18.45
CA HIS A 80 -10.59 -3.04 -17.26
C HIS A 80 -10.26 -3.99 -16.10
N LEU A 81 -8.98 -3.97 -15.70
CA LEU A 81 -8.44 -4.65 -14.52
C LEU A 81 -8.30 -6.18 -14.70
N PHE A 82 -7.06 -6.64 -14.87
CA PHE A 82 -6.72 -8.03 -14.65
C PHE A 82 -6.53 -8.26 -13.15
N ALA A 83 -7.24 -9.23 -12.58
CA ALA A 83 -7.08 -9.60 -11.18
C ALA A 83 -5.68 -10.17 -10.88
N ASN A 84 -5.10 -10.91 -11.83
CA ASN A 84 -3.82 -11.61 -11.67
C ASN A 84 -2.87 -11.33 -12.84
N TYR A 85 -1.56 -11.41 -12.58
CA TYR A 85 -0.53 -11.17 -13.61
C TYR A 85 -0.59 -12.18 -14.76
N LYS A 86 -0.98 -13.43 -14.49
CA LYS A 86 -1.18 -14.44 -15.54
C LYS A 86 -2.26 -14.02 -16.56
N ASP A 87 -3.35 -13.41 -16.10
CA ASP A 87 -4.41 -12.93 -17.00
C ASP A 87 -3.97 -11.70 -17.79
N LEU A 88 -3.14 -10.85 -17.17
CA LEU A 88 -2.48 -9.74 -17.85
C LEU A 88 -1.60 -10.23 -19.02
N LEU A 89 -0.88 -11.34 -18.84
CA LEU A 89 -0.09 -11.98 -19.90
C LEU A 89 -0.95 -12.61 -21.01
N ARG A 90 -2.19 -13.04 -20.74
CA ARG A 90 -3.08 -13.58 -21.79
C ARG A 90 -3.47 -12.53 -22.82
N SER A 91 -3.57 -11.27 -22.39
CA SER A 91 -3.88 -10.13 -23.27
C SER A 91 -2.65 -9.39 -23.75
N TYR A 92 -1.48 -10.05 -23.70
CA TYR A 92 -0.20 -9.42 -23.99
C TYR A 92 -0.11 -8.83 -25.40
N LYS A 93 -0.78 -9.45 -26.39
CA LYS A 93 -0.91 -8.89 -27.74
C LYS A 93 -1.56 -7.51 -27.73
N TYR A 94 -2.66 -7.32 -27.01
CA TYR A 94 -3.34 -6.03 -26.91
C TYR A 94 -2.50 -5.01 -26.15
N ARG A 95 -1.88 -5.43 -25.03
CA ARG A 95 -0.95 -4.57 -24.28
C ARG A 95 0.20 -4.06 -25.13
N ARG A 96 0.79 -4.88 -26.00
CA ARG A 96 1.88 -4.42 -26.90
C ARG A 96 1.45 -3.28 -27.82
N TYR A 97 0.22 -3.28 -28.32
CA TYR A 97 -0.28 -2.17 -29.13
C TYR A 97 -0.44 -0.87 -28.32
N HIS A 98 -0.84 -0.98 -27.05
CA HIS A 98 -0.84 0.16 -26.13
C HIS A 98 0.59 0.65 -25.85
N LEU A 99 1.51 -0.29 -25.63
CA LEU A 99 2.90 -0.02 -25.26
C LEU A 99 3.72 0.57 -26.40
N ALA A 100 3.37 0.30 -27.66
CA ALA A 100 4.04 0.87 -28.83
C ALA A 100 3.97 2.41 -28.90
N GLN A 101 3.06 3.03 -28.13
CA GLN A 101 2.94 4.48 -28.02
C GLN A 101 3.94 5.10 -27.03
N PHE A 102 4.65 4.27 -26.27
CA PHE A 102 5.54 4.71 -25.20
C PHE A 102 7.01 4.41 -25.52
N PRO A 103 7.96 5.18 -24.96
CA PRO A 103 9.36 5.12 -25.39
C PRO A 103 10.12 3.88 -24.88
N CYS A 104 9.64 3.19 -23.85
CA CYS A 104 10.37 2.07 -23.26
C CYS A 104 9.91 0.72 -23.83
N ALA A 105 10.77 -0.29 -23.70
CA ALA A 105 10.39 -1.66 -24.04
C ALA A 105 9.25 -2.18 -23.14
N SER A 106 8.39 -3.06 -23.69
CA SER A 106 7.19 -3.55 -23.01
C SER A 106 7.44 -4.13 -21.61
N TRP A 107 8.54 -4.86 -21.44
CA TRP A 107 8.89 -5.50 -20.17
C TRP A 107 9.11 -4.50 -19.02
N VAL A 108 9.48 -3.25 -19.32
CA VAL A 108 9.67 -2.19 -18.32
C VAL A 108 8.32 -1.85 -17.69
N TYR A 109 7.28 -1.74 -18.51
CA TYR A 109 5.93 -1.44 -18.03
C TYR A 109 5.32 -2.65 -17.33
N ASP A 110 5.56 -3.86 -17.84
CA ASP A 110 5.05 -5.08 -17.21
C ASP A 110 5.63 -5.28 -15.79
N ARG A 111 6.90 -4.93 -15.56
CA ARG A 111 7.52 -4.93 -14.22
C ARG A 111 6.97 -3.86 -13.29
N ASN A 112 6.30 -2.83 -13.80
CA ASN A 112 5.69 -1.77 -13.01
C ASN A 112 4.17 -1.96 -12.83
N GLU A 113 3.63 -3.12 -13.23
CA GLU A 113 2.27 -3.51 -12.89
C GLU A 113 2.17 -3.99 -11.45
N VAL A 114 1.13 -3.56 -10.73
CA VAL A 114 0.87 -3.99 -9.34
C VAL A 114 0.74 -5.51 -9.27
N SER A 115 0.05 -6.11 -10.24
CA SER A 115 -0.18 -7.56 -10.28
C SER A 115 1.11 -8.37 -10.38
N PHE A 116 2.16 -7.84 -11.03
CA PHE A 116 3.48 -8.46 -11.09
C PHE A 116 4.08 -8.61 -9.69
N TYR A 117 4.10 -7.52 -8.91
CA TYR A 117 4.63 -7.53 -7.55
C TYR A 117 3.78 -8.36 -6.60
N VAL A 118 2.45 -8.30 -6.73
CA VAL A 118 1.54 -9.13 -5.92
C VAL A 118 1.80 -10.62 -6.16
N GLU A 119 1.90 -11.08 -7.42
CA GLU A 119 2.21 -12.48 -7.70
C GLU A 119 3.59 -12.88 -7.16
N HIS A 120 4.59 -12.01 -7.31
CA HIS A 120 5.94 -12.29 -6.83
C HIS A 120 5.98 -12.40 -5.29
N MET A 121 5.36 -11.46 -4.57
CA MET A 121 5.28 -11.47 -3.11
C MET A 121 4.51 -12.70 -2.61
N LEU A 122 3.35 -13.01 -3.20
CA LEU A 122 2.57 -14.19 -2.82
C LEU A 122 3.35 -15.48 -3.02
N LYS A 123 4.10 -15.63 -4.13
CA LYS A 123 4.97 -16.79 -4.34
C LYS A 123 6.02 -16.95 -3.24
N GLN A 124 6.64 -15.85 -2.79
CA GLN A 124 7.63 -15.93 -1.72
C GLN A 124 6.99 -16.19 -0.36
N LEU A 125 5.83 -15.60 -0.08
CA LEU A 125 5.07 -15.86 1.15
C LEU A 125 4.66 -17.34 1.22
N VAL A 126 4.11 -17.89 0.14
CA VAL A 126 3.75 -19.32 0.08
C VAL A 126 4.97 -20.20 0.33
N ARG A 127 6.12 -19.91 -0.29
CA ARG A 127 7.36 -20.65 -0.03
C ARG A 127 7.80 -20.57 1.42
N PHE A 128 7.70 -19.38 2.03
CA PHE A 128 8.05 -19.19 3.45
C PHE A 128 7.16 -20.03 4.36
N TYR A 129 5.85 -20.00 4.17
CA TYR A 129 4.90 -20.77 5.00
C TYR A 129 5.00 -22.29 4.77
N LEU A 130 5.20 -22.74 3.52
CA LEU A 130 5.33 -24.17 3.19
C LEU A 130 6.69 -24.77 3.59
N LYS A 131 7.75 -23.97 3.68
CA LYS A 131 9.05 -24.44 4.15
C LYS A 131 9.04 -24.75 5.65
N GLY A 132 8.15 -24.13 6.42
CA GLY A 132 7.95 -24.41 7.84
C GLY A 132 7.14 -25.69 8.13
N THR A 133 6.53 -26.31 7.11
CA THR A 133 5.71 -27.52 7.27
C THR A 133 6.45 -28.83 6.94
N SER A 134 7.70 -28.78 6.46
CA SER A 134 8.49 -29.96 6.10
C SER A 134 9.49 -30.42 7.17
N THR A 135 9.28 -30.03 8.44
CA THR A 135 10.07 -30.48 9.60
C THR A 135 9.18 -31.10 10.69
N ASN A 136 8.31 -32.04 10.29
CA ASN A 136 7.69 -33.02 11.17
C ASN A 136 7.86 -34.40 10.55
#